data_AF-L1ID80-F1
#
_entry.id   AF-L1ID80-F1
#
_cell.length_a   1.000
_cell.length_b   1.000
_cell.length_c   1.000
_cell.angle_alpha   90.00
_cell.angle_beta   90.00
_cell.angle_gamma   90.00
#
_symmetry.space_group_name_H-M   'P 1'
#
loop_
_entity.id
_entity.type
_entity.pdbx_description
1 polymer ?
#
loop_
_entity_poly.entity_id
_entity_poly.type
_entity_poly.pdbx_seq_one_letter_code
_entity_poly.pdbx_strand_id
1 'polypeptide(L)'
;MVVTTNAQLQQKLDSLVKIMETGDIEKFVRAFVPLDLSEEEISDYLSRLREDQSEWENIKVEIKTIADGDSVTKIEGDQVKSAVFFFQHPSFDQVDREVEFVFEDSEWRAQG
;
A
#
# COMPACT_ATOMS: atom_id res chain seq x y z
N MET A 1 16.51 -1.99 -7.92
CA MET A 1 15.25 -1.26 -7.81
C MET A 1 14.26 -1.82 -8.80
N VAL A 2 13.19 -2.44 -8.32
CA VAL A 2 12.07 -2.98 -9.11
C VAL A 2 10.84 -2.14 -8.77
N VAL A 3 10.40 -1.32 -9.73
CA VAL A 3 9.21 -0.47 -9.59
C VAL A 3 8.18 -0.83 -10.65
N THR A 4 6.93 -0.43 -10.45
CA THR A 4 5.89 -0.63 -11.47
C THR A 4 6.24 0.14 -12.74
N THR A 5 5.87 -0.43 -13.89
CA THR A 5 5.97 0.22 -15.20
C THR A 5 4.77 1.14 -15.48
N ASN A 6 3.73 1.08 -14.64
CA ASN A 6 2.54 1.90 -14.79
C ASN A 6 2.70 3.23 -14.06
N ALA A 7 2.72 4.32 -14.82
CA ALA A 7 2.92 5.66 -14.29
C ALA A 7 1.82 6.10 -13.30
N GLN A 8 0.57 5.67 -13.50
CA GLN A 8 -0.54 6.01 -12.59
C GLN A 8 -0.40 5.26 -11.26
N LEU A 9 -0.02 3.99 -11.29
CA LEU A 9 0.25 3.22 -10.07
C LEU A 9 1.44 3.79 -9.32
N GLN A 10 2.54 4.15 -10.01
CA GLN A 10 3.68 4.79 -9.34
C GLN A 10 3.26 6.11 -8.69
N GLN A 11 2.51 6.96 -9.42
CA GLN A 11 1.98 8.21 -8.86
C GLN A 11 1.09 7.97 -7.64
N LYS A 12 0.29 6.89 -7.65
CA LYS A 12 -0.52 6.48 -6.50
C LYS A 12 0.37 6.15 -5.30
N LEU A 13 1.38 5.30 -5.47
CA LEU A 13 2.31 4.91 -4.40
C LEU A 13 3.01 6.15 -3.82
N ASP A 14 3.55 7.02 -4.67
CA ASP A 14 4.20 8.27 -4.26
C ASP A 14 3.24 9.18 -3.48
N SER A 15 1.95 9.20 -3.85
CA SER A 15 0.93 9.98 -3.15
C SER A 15 0.63 9.42 -1.76
N LEU A 16 0.59 8.09 -1.61
CA LEU A 16 0.38 7.43 -0.32
C LEU A 16 1.54 7.72 0.63
N VAL A 17 2.79 7.63 0.15
CA VAL A 17 3.98 8.00 0.92
C VAL A 17 3.89 9.44 1.43
N LYS A 18 3.51 10.40 0.57
CA LYS A 18 3.33 11.80 0.98
C LYS A 18 2.23 11.99 2.02
N ILE A 19 1.13 11.25 1.94
CA ILE A 19 0.05 11.31 2.94
C ILE A 19 0.54 10.75 4.28
N MET A 20 1.33 9.67 4.25
CA MET A 20 1.91 9.09 5.45
C MET A 20 2.87 10.04 6.17
N GLU A 21 3.64 10.84 5.42
CA GLU A 21 4.53 11.87 5.96
C GLU A 21 3.79 12.98 6.71
N THR A 22 2.53 13.26 6.35
CA THR A 22 1.70 14.22 7.10
C THR A 22 1.07 13.63 8.36
N GLY A 23 1.19 12.32 8.58
CA GLY A 23 0.56 11.61 9.71
C GLY A 23 -0.96 11.50 9.62
N ASP A 24 -1.54 11.78 8.45
CA ASP A 24 -3.00 11.75 8.24
C ASP A 24 -3.46 10.33 7.92
N ILE A 25 -3.62 9.52 8.96
CA ILE A 25 -4.02 8.10 8.86
C ILE A 25 -5.37 7.97 8.15
N GLU A 26 -6.31 8.89 8.39
CA GLU A 26 -7.63 8.82 7.77
C GLU A 26 -7.57 9.01 6.26
N LYS A 27 -6.86 10.04 5.82
CA LYS A 27 -6.64 10.27 4.40
C LYS A 27 -5.87 9.12 3.75
N PHE A 28 -4.92 8.52 4.46
CA PHE A 28 -4.21 7.34 3.97
C PHE A 28 -5.18 6.18 3.75
N VAL A 29 -5.93 5.77 4.78
CA VAL A 29 -6.86 4.64 4.69
C VAL A 29 -7.86 4.85 3.57
N ARG A 30 -8.51 6.01 3.51
CA ARG A 30 -9.50 6.33 2.47
C ARG A 30 -8.91 6.35 1.06
N ALA A 31 -7.60 6.53 0.90
CA ALA A 31 -6.91 6.41 -0.38
C ALA A 31 -6.38 4.99 -0.64
N PHE A 32 -6.09 4.22 0.40
CA PHE A 32 -5.39 2.95 0.30
C PHE A 32 -6.34 1.77 0.10
N VAL A 33 -7.40 1.67 0.90
CA VAL A 33 -8.28 0.49 0.99
C VAL A 33 -9.17 0.32 -0.25
N PRO A 34 -9.72 -0.90 -0.46
CA PRO A 34 -10.70 -1.17 -1.52
C PRO A 34 -11.89 -0.20 -1.51
N LEU A 35 -12.48 0.03 -2.69
CA LEU A 35 -13.64 0.92 -2.84
C LEU A 35 -14.97 0.30 -2.39
N ASP A 36 -15.02 -1.02 -2.26
CA ASP A 36 -16.21 -1.78 -1.89
C ASP A 36 -16.40 -1.97 -0.38
N LEU A 37 -15.47 -1.44 0.44
CA LEU A 37 -15.62 -1.43 1.89
C LEU A 37 -16.73 -0.48 2.35
N SER A 38 -17.49 -0.93 3.33
CA SER A 38 -18.44 -0.10 4.06
C SER A 38 -17.73 0.91 4.99
N GLU A 39 -18.43 1.98 5.38
CA GLU A 39 -17.88 2.95 6.34
C GLU A 39 -17.61 2.33 7.73
N GLU A 40 -18.31 1.25 8.09
CA GLU A 40 -18.04 0.50 9.32
C GLU A 40 -16.69 -0.21 9.24
N GLU A 41 -16.41 -0.93 8.14
CA GLU A 41 -15.12 -1.58 7.91
C GLU A 41 -13.96 -0.58 7.83
N ILE A 42 -14.17 0.57 7.17
CA ILE A 42 -13.19 1.68 7.14
C ILE A 42 -12.93 2.20 8.56
N SER A 43 -13.99 2.41 9.35
CA SER A 43 -13.89 2.91 10.73
C SER A 43 -13.16 1.92 11.65
N ASP A 44 -13.43 0.62 11.51
CA ASP A 44 -12.79 -0.43 12.29
C ASP A 44 -11.30 -0.52 11.96
N TYR A 45 -10.95 -0.49 10.67
CA TYR A 45 -9.56 -0.47 10.23
C TYR A 45 -8.83 0.79 10.70
N LEU A 46 -9.48 1.97 10.63
CA LEU A 46 -8.93 3.21 11.17
C LEU A 46 -8.66 3.14 12.67
N SER A 47 -9.58 2.56 13.43
CA SER A 47 -9.45 2.42 14.87
C SER A 47 -8.28 1.50 15.20
N ARG A 48 -8.14 0.38 14.48
CA ARG A 48 -7.00 -0.54 14.63
C ARG A 48 -5.65 0.16 14.39
N LEU A 49 -5.53 0.91 13.29
CA LEU A 49 -4.29 1.63 12.98
C LEU A 49 -3.97 2.77 13.96
N ARG A 50 -4.98 3.37 14.59
CA ARG A 50 -4.79 4.41 15.62
C ARG A 50 -4.37 3.82 16.96
N GLU A 51 -4.85 2.62 17.28
CA GLU A 51 -4.54 1.92 18.54
C GLU A 51 -3.20 1.18 18.46
N ASP A 52 -2.89 0.56 17.33
CA ASP A 52 -1.62 -0.16 17.10
C ASP A 52 -0.67 0.68 16.25
N GLN A 53 0.14 1.49 16.94
CA GLN A 53 1.18 2.29 16.30
C GLN A 53 2.23 1.41 15.57
N SER A 54 2.45 0.17 16.01
CA SER A 54 3.41 -0.72 15.35
C SER A 54 2.89 -1.18 13.99
N GLU A 55 1.59 -1.50 13.91
CA GLU A 55 0.94 -1.81 12.63
C GLU A 55 1.03 -0.62 11.66
N TRP A 56 0.78 0.60 12.16
CA TRP A 56 0.90 1.80 11.32
C TRP A 56 2.32 2.03 10.80
N GLU A 57 3.35 1.91 11.65
CA GLU A 57 4.73 2.06 11.21
C GLU A 57 5.16 0.95 10.24
N ASN A 58 4.68 -0.28 10.40
CA ASN A 58 4.93 -1.35 9.45
C ASN A 58 4.34 -1.03 8.08
N ILE A 59 3.08 -0.58 8.03
CA ILE A 59 2.43 -0.18 6.77
C ILE A 59 3.20 0.95 6.08
N LYS A 60 3.69 1.95 6.82
CA LYS A 60 4.53 3.00 6.23
C LYS A 60 5.77 2.45 5.56
N VAL A 61 6.45 1.54 6.25
CA VAL A 61 7.67 0.91 5.75
C VAL A 61 7.38 0.06 4.52
N GLU A 62 6.28 -0.70 4.50
CA GLU A 62 5.84 -1.50 3.36
C GLU A 62 5.52 -0.64 2.14
N ILE A 63 4.69 0.40 2.29
CA ILE A 63 4.30 1.28 1.18
C ILE A 63 5.50 2.05 0.63
N LYS A 64 6.39 2.53 1.50
CA LYS A 64 7.64 3.15 1.05
C LYS A 64 8.51 2.16 0.27
N THR A 65 8.61 0.91 0.73
CA THR A 65 9.40 -0.12 0.06
C THR A 65 8.93 -0.40 -1.36
N ILE A 66 7.61 -0.50 -1.57
CA ILE A 66 7.06 -0.76 -2.91
C ILE A 66 7.08 0.49 -3.81
N ALA A 67 7.01 1.70 -3.22
CA ALA A 67 7.13 2.95 -3.96
C ALA A 67 8.57 3.16 -4.46
N ASP A 68 9.55 2.96 -3.57
CA ASP A 68 10.98 3.12 -3.87
C ASP A 68 11.52 1.93 -4.68
N GLY A 69 10.96 0.72 -4.50
CA GLY A 69 11.35 -0.48 -5.24
C GLY A 69 12.68 -1.12 -4.79
N ASP A 70 13.25 -0.68 -3.66
CA ASP A 70 14.59 -1.08 -3.20
C ASP A 70 14.66 -2.54 -2.74
N SER A 71 13.65 -3.02 -2.01
CA SER A 71 13.57 -4.41 -1.52
C SER A 71 12.55 -5.26 -2.28
N VAL A 72 11.97 -4.72 -3.36
CA VAL A 72 11.04 -5.45 -4.22
C VAL A 72 11.79 -6.48 -5.05
N THR A 73 11.41 -7.74 -4.91
CA THR A 73 12.03 -8.88 -5.61
C THR A 73 11.40 -9.11 -6.98
N LYS A 74 10.08 -8.94 -7.08
CA LYS A 74 9.32 -9.03 -8.33
C LYS A 74 7.98 -8.31 -8.22
N ILE A 75 7.42 -7.97 -9.37
CA ILE A 75 6.04 -7.50 -9.51
C ILE A 75 5.32 -8.44 -10.47
N GLU A 76 4.22 -9.03 -10.02
CA GLU A 76 3.32 -9.84 -10.84
C GLU A 76 2.07 -9.07 -11.23
N GLY A 77 1.23 -9.66 -12.08
CA GLY A 77 0.09 -8.97 -12.70
C GLY A 77 0.44 -8.31 -14.03
N ASP A 78 -0.58 -7.80 -14.72
CA ASP A 78 -0.41 -7.13 -16.02
C ASP A 78 0.07 -5.67 -15.86
N GLN A 79 0.06 -5.14 -14.63
CA GLN A 79 0.36 -3.74 -14.30
C GLN A 79 -0.53 -2.75 -15.05
N VAL A 80 -1.71 -3.18 -15.49
CA VAL A 80 -2.75 -2.35 -16.12
C VAL A 80 -4.03 -2.41 -15.30
N LYS A 81 -4.40 -3.60 -14.84
CA LYS A 81 -5.54 -3.88 -13.98
C LYS A 81 -5.13 -4.35 -12.60
N SER A 82 -4.04 -5.10 -12.48
CA SER A 82 -3.52 -5.53 -11.19
C SER A 82 -2.00 -5.53 -11.15
N ALA A 83 -1.45 -5.33 -9.95
CA ALA A 83 -0.02 -5.44 -9.68
C ALA A 83 0.19 -6.01 -8.27
N VAL A 84 0.93 -7.10 -8.16
CA VAL A 84 1.29 -7.72 -6.87
C VAL A 84 2.78 -7.52 -6.63
N PHE A 85 3.11 -6.77 -5.58
CA PHE A 85 4.50 -6.49 -5.20
C PHE A 85 4.97 -7.52 -4.20
N PHE A 86 6.07 -8.22 -4.51
CA PHE A 86 6.72 -9.15 -3.59
C PHE A 86 8.01 -8.54 -3.05
N PHE A 87 8.18 -8.53 -1.73
CA PHE A 87 9.35 -7.94 -1.09
C PHE A 87 9.59 -8.56 0.29
N GLN A 88 10.83 -8.48 0.76
CA GLN A 88 11.13 -8.82 2.15
C GLN A 88 10.80 -7.63 3.04
N HIS A 89 10.12 -7.87 4.18
CA HIS A 89 9.80 -6.82 5.13
C HIS A 89 11.09 -6.15 5.65
N PRO A 90 11.27 -4.82 5.51
CA PRO A 90 12.53 -4.17 5.86
C PRO A 90 12.90 -4.26 7.35
N SER A 91 11.89 -4.30 8.23
CA SER A 91 12.10 -4.37 9.69
C SER A 91 12.18 -5.80 10.24
N PHE A 92 11.86 -6.83 9.43
CA PHE A 92 11.80 -8.21 9.91
C PHE A 92 12.51 -9.14 8.92
N ASP A 93 13.68 -9.62 9.33
CA ASP A 93 14.44 -10.59 8.54
C ASP A 93 13.61 -11.85 8.28
N GLN A 94 13.70 -12.37 7.05
CA GLN A 94 13.01 -13.61 6.62
C GLN A 94 11.47 -13.55 6.64
N VAL A 95 10.89 -12.35 6.67
CA VAL A 95 9.44 -12.18 6.47
C VAL A 95 9.20 -11.68 5.05
N ASP A 96 8.73 -12.59 4.19
CA ASP A 96 8.26 -12.23 2.86
C ASP A 96 6.86 -11.60 2.94
N ARG A 97 6.64 -10.57 2.14
CA ARG A 97 5.38 -9.82 2.06
C ARG A 97 4.93 -9.72 0.62
N GLU A 98 3.62 -9.68 0.48
CA GLU A 98 2.96 -9.35 -0.77
C GLU A 98 1.93 -8.24 -0.52
N VAL A 99 1.86 -7.28 -1.43
CA VAL A 99 0.82 -6.25 -1.45
C VAL A 99 0.28 -6.18 -2.86
N GLU A 100 -1.02 -6.42 -3.02
CA GLU A 100 -1.72 -6.32 -4.28
C GLU A 100 -2.38 -4.94 -4.42
N PHE A 101 -2.30 -4.37 -5.62
CA PHE A 101 -3.10 -3.25 -6.05
C PHE A 101 -3.94 -3.62 -7.26
N VAL A 102 -5.19 -3.16 -7.30
CA VAL A 102 -6.09 -3.32 -8.44
C VAL A 102 -6.62 -1.96 -8.88
N PHE A 103 -6.77 -1.81 -10.20
CA PHE A 103 -7.30 -0.61 -10.83
C PHE A 103 -8.82 -0.73 -11.00
N GLU A 104 -9.58 -0.01 -10.16
CA GLU A 104 -11.04 -0.03 -10.12
C GLU A 104 -11.57 1.40 -10.11
N ASP A 105 -12.70 1.64 -10.78
CA ASP A 105 -13.34 2.97 -10.90
C ASP A 105 -12.36 4.12 -11.23
N SER A 106 -11.37 3.82 -12.07
CA SER A 106 -10.31 4.75 -12.51
C SER A 106 -9.26 5.11 -11.46
N GLU A 107 -9.12 4.33 -10.39
CA GLU A 107 -8.10 4.51 -9.35
C GLU A 107 -7.46 3.18 -8.92
N TRP A 108 -6.18 3.22 -8.54
CA TRP A 108 -5.48 2.09 -7.95
C TRP A 108 -5.76 1.99 -6.45
N ARG A 109 -6.21 0.83 -5.98
CA ARG A 109 -6.49 0.51 -4.57
C ARG A 109 -5.78 -0.75 -4.14
N ALA A 110 -5.38 -0.83 -2.88
CA ALA A 110 -4.85 -2.07 -2.35
C ALA A 110 -5.97 -3.11 -2.21
N GLN A 111 -5.62 -4.37 -2.39
CA GLN A 111 -6.53 -5.51 -2.25
C GLN A 111 -5.88 -6.55 -1.32
N GLY A 112 -6.67 -7.13 -0.41
CA GLY A 112 -6.20 -8.09 0.61
C GLY A 112 -7.00 -8.07 1.89
#